data_AF-A0A0N4XJX7-F1
#
_entry.id   AF-A0A0N4XJX7-F1
#
_cell.length_a   1.000
_cell.length_b   1.000
_cell.length_c   1.000
_cell.angle_alpha   90.00
_cell.angle_beta   90.00
_cell.angle_gamma   90.00
#
_symmetry.space_group_name_H-M   'P 1'
#
loop_
_entity.id
_entity.type
_entity.pdbx_description
1 polymer ?
#
loop_
_entity_poly.entity_id
_entity_poly.type
_entity_poly.pdbx_seq_one_letter_code
_entity_poly.pdbx_strand_id
1 'polypeptide(L)'
;MERPRKTSICKDELLWFTNREKQMEADKRDPNVENFGAYCRCFFEQGTRPVSFSATSSFSEENQDNNLYERDVLVITMPDMAKQRLPFHPFLYLAPADMERFLVPIVEKELDIYNVLSWQSMLRIVPWLKTPHHFSRTRLLSVAVGKISAEVIAKGQSLSISEQITIKQLLEQRSRNAVVSCVSMCFKKLPLCETKILLLEIGRDVAQQWLMVPDESQPMDESERLAVEENVKRLGEAIEKYNTELILKRSGLYNEKTCDLTENPAELIGYLYSNCVDWQSEKERENSLAVIEELARANHLTNLQSIQEELVTSWLIADKADDAYAVDPNDTMGNVDMGVNNAAGDENEVFLLPFFDVSVDRIVYLLKLINMEKIMPELITYLRRDPSTVAGGYRTIVRAACVLLRAFSEEQLKKANYSQLKICVDLDAVLYGRLLELAHVDIPLDTFRRQEKSVVVRGLVAPGVRWTPQLTFLIASLIVDNDIADRSVVEMVLNRLQAAQKREMFITLLLFCRQEKKLHRAKNLAMLWARAADWSLASIESVTPKLRGEFERWFYFAISCPVEGGRAFDSIRNALRARNYTIAAHLIGVVASYAQV
;
A
#
# COMPACT_ATOMS: atom_id res chain seq x y z
N MET A 1 72.51 -4.60 -7.88
CA MET A 1 73.07 -3.78 -6.79
C MET A 1 72.03 -2.74 -6.39
N GLU A 2 71.30 -3.03 -5.32
CA GLU A 2 70.42 -2.06 -4.66
C GLU A 2 71.27 -0.90 -4.11
N ARG A 3 70.97 0.33 -4.53
CA ARG A 3 71.51 1.51 -3.85
C ARG A 3 70.63 1.77 -2.62
N PRO A 4 71.22 1.99 -1.44
CA PRO A 4 70.46 2.09 -0.19
C PRO A 4 69.57 3.34 -0.23
N ARG A 5 68.29 3.14 0.15
CA ARG A 5 67.35 4.22 0.48
C ARG A 5 67.98 5.06 1.59
N LYS A 6 68.39 6.30 1.28
CA LYS A 6 68.51 7.34 2.30
C LYS A 6 67.14 7.97 2.45
N THR A 7 66.43 7.63 3.52
CA THR A 7 65.39 8.51 4.08
C THR A 7 65.98 9.92 4.15
N SER A 8 65.40 10.85 3.40
CA SER A 8 65.96 12.19 3.22
C SER A 8 65.66 13.14 4.38
N ILE A 9 64.88 12.68 5.36
CA ILE A 9 64.40 13.47 6.51
C ILE A 9 65.26 13.11 7.73
N CYS A 10 65.99 14.08 8.27
CA CYS A 10 66.79 13.92 9.48
C CYS A 10 65.92 14.00 10.74
N LYS A 11 66.49 13.61 11.89
CA LYS A 11 65.78 13.57 13.18
C LYS A 11 65.26 14.95 13.62
N ASP A 12 65.97 16.01 13.25
CA ASP A 12 65.61 17.40 13.58
C ASP A 12 64.46 17.92 12.68
N GLU A 13 64.43 17.51 11.41
CA GLU A 13 63.31 17.78 10.49
C GLU A 13 62.02 17.10 10.98
N LEU A 14 62.11 15.85 11.44
CA LEU A 14 60.98 15.11 11.99
C LEU A 14 60.39 15.79 13.23
N LEU A 15 61.24 16.25 14.16
CA LEU A 15 60.83 16.93 15.39
C LEU A 15 60.10 18.25 15.08
N TRP A 16 60.56 18.98 14.07
CA TRP A 16 59.96 20.22 13.61
C TRP A 16 58.56 20.02 13.00
N PHE A 17 58.39 19.00 12.13
CA PHE A 17 57.08 18.69 11.53
C PHE A 17 56.03 18.31 12.57
N THR A 18 56.40 17.52 13.58
CA THR A 18 55.48 17.12 14.66
C THR A 18 55.04 18.31 15.54
N ASN A 19 55.91 19.31 15.72
CA ASN A 19 55.56 20.52 16.47
C ASN A 19 54.65 21.47 15.67
N ARG A 20 54.87 21.58 14.35
CA ARG A 20 54.01 22.38 13.46
C ARG A 20 52.58 21.82 13.36
N GLU A 21 52.44 20.50 13.26
CA GLU A 21 51.13 19.84 13.17
C GLU A 21 50.29 20.09 14.43
N LYS A 22 50.91 20.00 15.62
CA LYS A 22 50.28 20.33 16.91
C LYS A 22 49.84 21.79 17.00
N GLN A 23 50.62 22.71 16.44
CA GLN A 23 50.30 24.14 16.41
C GLN A 23 49.11 24.44 15.48
N MET A 24 49.07 23.82 14.30
CA MET A 24 47.96 23.96 13.33
C MET A 24 46.63 23.40 13.86
N GLU A 25 46.66 22.39 14.72
CA GLU A 25 45.47 21.89 15.42
C GLU A 25 44.98 22.82 16.52
N ALA A 26 45.88 23.58 17.16
CA ALA A 26 45.51 24.62 18.13
C ALA A 26 44.90 25.84 17.43
N ASP A 27 45.46 26.27 16.30
CA ASP A 27 45.04 27.48 15.58
C ASP A 27 43.71 27.32 14.81
N LYS A 28 43.31 26.10 14.45
CA LYS A 28 41.97 25.80 13.89
C LYS A 28 40.80 26.10 14.84
N ARG A 29 41.09 26.31 16.12
CA ARG A 29 40.07 26.62 17.15
C ARG A 29 39.88 28.12 17.35
N ASP A 30 40.65 28.97 16.68
CA ASP A 30 40.57 30.43 16.79
C ASP A 30 39.73 31.02 15.63
N PRO A 31 38.55 31.62 15.91
CA PRO A 31 37.64 32.13 14.89
C PRO A 31 38.14 33.41 14.17
N ASN A 32 39.27 33.99 14.55
CA ASN A 32 39.77 35.26 13.97
C ASN A 32 40.69 35.11 12.74
N VAL A 33 40.86 33.91 12.17
CA VAL A 33 41.84 33.64 11.09
C VAL A 33 41.26 33.86 9.67
N GLU A 34 40.04 34.37 9.55
CA GLU A 34 39.47 34.81 8.26
C GLU A 34 40.09 36.14 7.81
N ASN A 35 41.22 36.10 7.09
CA ASN A 35 41.55 37.10 6.03
C ASN A 35 42.90 36.89 5.31
N PHE A 36 43.56 35.74 5.47
CA PHE A 36 44.83 35.49 4.76
C PHE A 36 44.66 35.40 3.23
N GLY A 37 43.55 34.80 2.76
CA GLY A 37 43.27 34.65 1.33
C GLY A 37 43.07 35.98 0.59
N ALA A 38 42.50 36.99 1.26
CA ALA A 38 42.30 38.32 0.68
C ALA A 38 43.63 39.09 0.54
N TYR A 39 44.53 38.96 1.54
CA TYR A 39 45.85 39.59 1.53
C TYR A 39 46.76 39.02 0.43
N CYS A 40 46.79 37.69 0.27
CA CYS A 40 47.58 37.04 -0.79
C CYS A 40 47.09 37.40 -2.19
N ARG A 41 45.78 37.62 -2.36
CA ARG A 41 45.18 37.99 -3.65
C ARG A 41 45.59 39.40 -4.09
N CYS A 42 45.53 40.39 -3.21
CA CYS A 42 45.97 41.76 -3.52
C CYS A 42 47.47 41.84 -3.86
N PHE A 43 48.32 41.11 -3.14
CA PHE A 43 49.76 41.08 -3.40
C PHE A 43 50.08 40.48 -4.78
N PHE A 44 49.35 39.42 -5.16
CA PHE A 44 49.55 38.72 -6.43
C PHE A 44 49.00 39.50 -7.64
N GLU A 45 47.88 40.21 -7.48
CA GLU A 45 47.22 40.93 -8.57
C GLU A 45 47.86 42.30 -8.89
N GLN A 46 48.51 42.95 -7.91
CA GLN A 46 48.96 44.35 -8.07
C GLN A 46 50.45 44.59 -7.80
N GLY A 47 51.21 43.56 -7.41
CA GLY A 47 52.68 43.58 -7.37
C GLY A 47 53.34 44.60 -6.43
N THR A 48 52.58 45.30 -5.59
CA THR A 48 53.10 46.25 -4.59
C THR A 48 52.37 46.11 -3.26
N ARG A 49 53.07 46.34 -2.13
CA ARG A 49 52.45 46.48 -0.80
C ARG A 49 51.56 47.73 -0.82
N PRO A 50 50.33 47.70 -0.29
CA PRO A 50 49.52 48.91 -0.21
C PRO A 50 50.23 49.95 0.67
N VAL A 51 50.42 51.15 0.13
CA VAL A 51 50.88 52.31 0.88
C VAL A 51 49.74 52.75 1.79
N SER A 52 49.92 52.53 3.09
CA SER A 52 49.10 53.01 4.21
C SER A 52 47.60 52.73 4.14
N PHE A 53 47.14 51.75 4.92
CA PHE A 53 45.82 51.89 5.53
C PHE A 53 45.95 52.90 6.66
N SER A 54 45.40 54.11 6.50
CA SER A 54 45.28 55.04 7.62
C SER A 54 44.26 54.48 8.60
N ALA A 55 44.74 53.93 9.71
CA ALA A 55 43.90 53.62 10.85
C ALA A 55 43.43 54.93 11.50
N THR A 56 42.26 55.43 11.08
CA THR A 56 41.42 56.22 11.99
C THR A 56 40.50 55.26 12.73
N SER A 57 41.09 54.49 13.63
CA SER A 57 40.39 53.96 14.79
C SER A 57 41.38 53.91 15.94
N SER A 58 41.05 54.71 16.95
CA SER A 58 41.78 54.91 18.18
C SER A 58 42.01 53.58 18.92
N PHE A 59 43.22 53.06 18.87
CA PHE A 59 43.76 52.20 19.93
C PHE A 59 45.22 52.57 20.17
N SER A 60 45.52 52.72 21.45
CA SER A 60 46.75 53.19 22.06
C SER A 60 48.02 52.54 21.51
N GLU A 61 49.03 53.38 21.33
CA GLU A 61 50.43 53.05 21.12
C GLU A 61 50.95 52.12 22.22
N GLU A 62 50.99 50.80 21.96
CA GLU A 62 51.94 49.86 22.59
C GLU A 62 51.96 48.45 21.96
N ASN A 63 51.15 48.16 20.93
CA ASN A 63 51.25 46.89 20.18
C ASN A 63 51.49 47.18 18.69
N GLN A 64 52.73 47.54 18.35
CA GLN A 64 53.19 47.49 16.96
C GLN A 64 53.53 46.04 16.60
N ASP A 65 52.92 45.61 15.49
CA ASP A 65 53.30 44.50 14.61
C ASP A 65 53.48 43.12 15.25
N ASN A 66 52.41 42.31 15.17
CA ASN A 66 52.53 40.87 15.31
C ASN A 66 51.76 40.20 14.18
N ASN A 67 52.39 40.14 13.00
CA ASN A 67 51.98 39.22 11.94
C ASN A 67 52.13 37.77 12.43
N LEU A 68 51.25 36.87 11.96
CA LEU A 68 51.29 35.44 12.30
C LEU A 68 52.63 34.76 11.92
N TYR A 69 53.41 35.38 11.03
CA TYR A 69 54.75 34.96 10.61
C TYR A 69 55.91 35.67 11.34
N GLU A 70 55.65 36.68 12.18
CA GLU A 70 56.64 37.32 13.05
C GLU A 70 56.76 36.61 14.42
N ARG A 71 55.94 35.59 14.68
CA ARG A 71 56.21 34.60 15.72
C ARG A 71 57.36 33.70 15.28
N ASP A 72 58.56 34.23 15.46
CA ASP A 72 59.88 33.77 15.06
C ASP A 72 60.36 32.43 15.65
N VAL A 73 59.48 31.55 16.10
CA VAL A 73 59.91 30.31 16.78
C VAL A 73 59.99 29.11 15.83
N LEU A 74 59.23 29.07 14.73
CA LEU A 74 59.23 27.92 13.81
C LEU A 74 60.05 28.14 12.53
N VAL A 75 60.28 29.38 12.10
CA VAL A 75 61.12 29.66 10.92
C VAL A 75 62.60 29.76 11.30
N ILE A 76 62.92 30.31 12.47
CA ILE A 76 64.32 30.46 12.95
C ILE A 76 64.96 29.10 13.28
N THR A 77 64.21 28.15 13.84
CA THR A 77 64.74 26.82 14.21
C THR A 77 64.72 25.81 13.07
N MET A 78 64.38 26.25 11.86
CA MET A 78 64.31 25.38 10.70
C MET A 78 65.74 24.94 10.32
N PRO A 79 66.06 23.64 10.32
CA PRO A 79 67.38 23.16 9.92
C PRO A 79 67.74 23.69 8.53
N ASP A 80 69.00 24.05 8.28
CA ASP A 80 69.38 24.72 7.03
C ASP A 80 69.08 23.90 5.77
N MET A 81 69.09 22.57 5.88
CA MET A 81 68.67 21.67 4.82
C MET A 81 67.16 21.77 4.50
N ALA A 82 66.31 22.07 5.49
CA ALA A 82 64.88 22.26 5.30
C ALA A 82 64.57 23.61 4.63
N LYS A 83 65.32 24.67 4.95
CA LYS A 83 65.23 25.98 4.27
C LYS A 83 65.50 25.87 2.77
N GLN A 84 66.49 25.06 2.38
CA GLN A 84 66.85 24.81 0.97
C GLN A 84 65.81 23.96 0.22
N ARG A 85 64.90 23.31 0.94
CA ARG A 85 63.95 22.37 0.37
C ARG A 85 62.49 22.81 0.56
N LEU A 86 62.26 24.00 1.10
CA LEU A 86 60.93 24.56 1.29
C LEU A 86 60.52 25.53 0.18
N PRO A 87 59.20 25.68 -0.05
CA PRO A 87 58.15 24.89 0.59
C PRO A 87 58.04 23.53 -0.12
N PHE A 88 58.23 22.42 0.59
CA PHE A 88 57.74 21.12 0.17
C PHE A 88 56.22 21.17 0.17
N HIS A 89 55.69 21.77 -0.88
CA HIS A 89 54.27 21.84 -1.14
C HIS A 89 53.83 20.45 -1.61
N PRO A 90 52.68 19.93 -1.17
CA PRO A 90 52.11 18.69 -1.73
C PRO A 90 52.03 18.66 -3.27
N PHE A 91 51.99 19.81 -3.95
CA PHE A 91 52.06 19.89 -5.41
C PHE A 91 53.43 19.56 -6.00
N LEU A 92 54.49 19.46 -5.18
CA LEU A 92 55.85 19.07 -5.60
C LEU A 92 56.11 17.57 -5.48
N TYR A 93 55.13 16.78 -5.02
CA TYR A 93 55.26 15.32 -5.02
C TYR A 93 55.29 14.77 -6.46
N LEU A 94 56.33 14.00 -6.77
CA LEU A 94 56.52 13.37 -8.07
C LEU A 94 56.13 11.88 -8.07
N ALA A 95 56.12 11.24 -6.90
CA ALA A 95 55.73 9.84 -6.76
C ALA A 95 54.19 9.72 -6.72
N PRO A 96 53.57 8.85 -7.55
CA PRO A 96 52.11 8.66 -7.56
C PRO A 96 51.53 8.27 -6.19
N ALA A 97 52.24 7.42 -5.44
CA ALA A 97 51.82 6.98 -4.11
C ALA A 97 51.76 8.13 -3.09
N ASP A 98 52.70 9.08 -3.17
CA ASP A 98 52.72 10.25 -2.28
C ASP A 98 51.64 11.27 -2.69
N MET A 99 51.42 11.44 -4.00
CA MET A 99 50.30 12.24 -4.49
C MET A 99 48.96 11.69 -4.03
N GLU A 100 48.74 10.38 -4.15
CA GLU A 100 47.49 9.72 -3.74
C GLU A 100 47.28 9.80 -2.22
N ARG A 101 48.34 9.61 -1.43
CA ARG A 101 48.26 9.66 0.02
C ARG A 101 48.07 11.05 0.59
N PHE A 102 48.69 12.07 -0.01
CA PHE A 102 48.80 13.40 0.60
C PHE A 102 48.13 14.52 -0.21
N LEU A 103 48.28 14.54 -1.54
CA LEU A 103 47.75 15.64 -2.36
C LEU A 103 46.27 15.44 -2.71
N VAL A 104 45.86 14.23 -3.08
CA VAL A 104 44.47 13.92 -3.45
C VAL A 104 43.48 14.26 -2.33
N PRO A 105 43.71 13.88 -1.06
CA PRO A 105 42.78 14.20 0.03
C PRO A 105 42.65 15.71 0.29
N ILE A 106 43.71 16.49 0.06
CA ILE A 106 43.67 17.95 0.22
C ILE A 106 42.77 18.56 -0.85
N VAL A 107 43.01 18.20 -2.12
CA VAL A 107 42.22 18.67 -3.25
C VAL A 107 40.75 18.26 -3.10
N GLU A 108 40.48 16.99 -2.78
CA GLU A 108 39.10 16.48 -2.60
C GLU A 108 38.39 17.16 -1.41
N LYS A 109 39.12 17.57 -0.37
CA LYS A 109 38.56 18.28 0.78
C LYS A 109 38.21 19.73 0.46
N GLU A 110 39.01 20.42 -0.36
CA GLU A 110 38.78 21.83 -0.71
C GLU A 110 37.83 22.00 -1.91
N LEU A 111 37.56 20.93 -2.65
CA LEU A 111 36.61 20.93 -3.76
C LEU A 111 35.18 21.26 -3.32
N ASP A 112 34.54 22.12 -4.12
CA ASP A 112 33.11 22.39 -4.13
C ASP A 112 32.64 22.68 -5.58
N ILE A 113 31.33 22.84 -5.78
CA ILE A 113 30.76 23.09 -7.10
C ILE A 113 31.13 24.46 -7.68
N TYR A 114 31.54 25.43 -6.85
CA TYR A 114 31.88 26.79 -7.29
C TYR A 114 33.36 26.93 -7.69
N ASN A 115 34.23 26.13 -7.10
CA ASN A 115 35.69 26.21 -7.26
C ASN A 115 36.28 25.07 -8.13
N VAL A 116 35.48 24.07 -8.51
CA VAL A 116 35.94 22.90 -9.27
C VAL A 116 36.64 23.27 -10.60
N LEU A 117 36.18 24.31 -11.28
CA LEU A 117 36.80 24.79 -12.52
C LEU A 117 38.19 25.37 -12.28
N SER A 118 38.36 26.13 -11.19
CA SER A 118 39.64 26.70 -10.76
C SER A 118 40.64 25.59 -10.41
N TRP A 119 40.19 24.58 -9.66
CA TRP A 119 41.00 23.40 -9.34
C TRP A 119 41.45 22.63 -10.57
N GLN A 120 40.55 22.39 -11.50
CA GLN A 120 40.88 21.72 -12.75
C GLN A 120 41.87 22.52 -13.60
N SER A 121 41.77 23.85 -13.63
CA SER A 121 42.72 24.71 -14.33
C SER A 121 44.11 24.61 -13.71
N MET A 122 44.19 24.80 -12.39
CA MET A 122 45.45 24.74 -11.63
C MET A 122 46.18 23.40 -11.82
N LEU A 123 45.47 22.28 -11.64
CA LEU A 123 46.04 20.93 -11.76
C LEU A 123 46.47 20.59 -13.20
N ARG A 124 46.05 21.36 -14.20
CA ARG A 124 46.44 21.19 -15.60
C ARG A 124 47.64 22.03 -16.00
N ILE A 125 47.89 23.14 -15.30
CA ILE A 125 49.10 23.96 -15.48
C ILE A 125 50.34 23.19 -15.00
N VAL A 126 50.20 22.36 -13.95
CA VAL A 126 51.30 21.58 -13.38
C VAL A 126 51.55 20.29 -14.21
N PRO A 127 52.68 20.17 -14.93
CA PRO A 127 52.85 19.10 -15.93
C PRO A 127 52.81 17.68 -15.36
N TRP A 128 53.40 17.45 -14.18
CA TRP A 128 53.44 16.12 -13.54
C TRP A 128 52.12 15.72 -12.86
N LEU A 129 51.17 16.65 -12.70
CA LEU A 129 49.81 16.38 -12.20
C LEU A 129 48.78 16.20 -13.32
N LYS A 130 49.21 16.31 -14.58
CA LYS A 130 48.34 16.20 -15.76
C LYS A 130 47.90 14.76 -16.06
N THR A 131 48.72 13.78 -15.67
CA THR A 131 48.62 12.35 -16.02
C THR A 131 48.15 11.36 -14.93
N PRO A 132 47.98 11.69 -13.64
CA PRO A 132 47.41 10.73 -12.69
C PRO A 132 45.91 10.52 -12.93
N HIS A 133 45.44 9.27 -12.88
CA HIS A 133 44.00 8.92 -12.82
C HIS A 133 43.25 9.64 -11.67
N HIS A 134 43.98 10.08 -10.64
CA HIS A 134 43.42 10.74 -9.46
C HIS A 134 42.87 12.16 -9.72
N PHE A 135 43.36 12.89 -10.74
CA PHE A 135 42.93 14.27 -11.04
C PHE A 135 42.27 14.38 -12.42
N SER A 136 41.45 13.39 -12.80
CA SER A 136 40.63 13.52 -14.00
C SER A 136 39.56 14.60 -13.79
N ARG A 137 39.24 15.39 -14.84
CA ARG A 137 38.21 16.44 -14.76
C ARG A 137 36.87 15.86 -14.26
N THR A 138 36.53 14.67 -14.75
CA THR A 138 35.34 13.91 -14.37
C THR A 138 35.32 13.54 -12.89
N ARG A 139 36.45 13.05 -12.34
CA ARG A 139 36.55 12.69 -10.93
C ARG A 139 36.42 13.91 -10.02
N LEU A 140 37.06 15.02 -10.36
CA LEU A 140 36.99 16.24 -9.56
C LEU A 140 35.56 16.79 -9.52
N LEU A 141 34.85 16.74 -10.66
CA LEU A 141 33.44 17.12 -10.72
C LEU A 141 32.56 16.16 -9.90
N SER A 142 32.77 14.84 -10.00
CA SER A 142 31.98 13.88 -9.23
C SER A 142 32.21 14.00 -7.72
N VAL A 143 33.43 14.34 -7.29
CA VAL A 143 33.73 14.64 -5.88
C VAL A 143 33.01 15.92 -5.42
N ALA A 144 33.08 17.01 -6.20
CA ALA A 144 32.41 18.27 -5.86
C ALA A 144 30.89 18.10 -5.73
N VAL A 145 30.25 17.48 -6.74
CA VAL A 145 28.80 17.20 -6.73
C VAL A 145 28.45 16.23 -5.62
N GLY A 146 29.24 15.16 -5.43
CA GLY A 146 29.01 14.17 -4.38
C GLY A 146 29.10 14.76 -2.97
N LYS A 147 30.00 15.72 -2.74
CA LYS A 147 30.20 16.36 -1.44
C LYS A 147 29.02 17.25 -1.05
N ILE A 148 28.58 18.15 -1.94
CA ILE A 148 27.40 18.98 -1.65
C ILE A 148 26.15 18.12 -1.47
N SER A 149 26.01 17.06 -2.28
CA SER A 149 24.89 16.12 -2.17
C SER A 149 24.87 15.39 -0.83
N ALA A 150 26.03 14.88 -0.38
CA ALA A 150 26.16 14.22 0.91
C ALA A 150 25.87 15.17 2.08
N GLU A 151 26.29 16.44 1.95
CA GLU A 151 26.04 17.47 2.96
C GLU A 151 24.56 17.79 3.11
N VAL A 152 23.84 18.05 2.00
CA VAL A 152 22.39 18.34 2.07
C VAL A 152 21.60 17.14 2.56
N ILE A 153 21.97 15.92 2.15
CA ILE A 153 21.35 14.67 2.64
C ILE A 153 21.56 14.52 4.14
N ALA A 154 22.78 14.73 4.65
CA ALA A 154 23.08 14.64 6.08
C ALA A 154 22.31 15.68 6.91
N LYS A 155 21.98 16.83 6.32
CA LYS A 155 21.16 17.90 6.93
C LYS A 155 19.66 17.69 6.76
N GLY A 156 19.20 16.66 6.03
CA GLY A 156 17.79 16.47 5.69
C GLY A 156 17.22 17.56 4.77
N GLN A 157 18.08 18.20 3.98
CA GLN A 157 17.75 19.28 3.05
C GLN A 157 17.82 18.78 1.60
N SER A 158 17.15 19.50 0.69
CA SER A 158 17.26 19.31 -0.75
C SER A 158 18.23 20.34 -1.36
N LEU A 159 18.74 20.05 -2.56
CA LEU A 159 19.55 21.00 -3.31
C LEU A 159 18.72 22.25 -3.67
N SER A 160 19.26 23.43 -3.39
CA SER A 160 18.67 24.70 -3.81
C SER A 160 18.64 24.83 -5.33
N ILE A 161 17.72 25.64 -5.85
CA ILE A 161 17.57 25.89 -7.30
C ILE A 161 18.90 26.42 -7.90
N SER A 162 19.61 27.29 -7.18
CA SER A 162 20.92 27.79 -7.61
C SER A 162 21.97 26.69 -7.72
N GLU A 163 22.00 25.74 -6.79
CA GLU A 163 22.93 24.60 -6.83
C GLU A 163 22.59 23.67 -7.99
N GLN A 164 21.30 23.38 -8.21
CA GLN A 164 20.83 22.58 -9.34
C GLN A 164 21.26 23.18 -10.69
N ILE A 165 21.06 24.50 -10.87
CA ILE A 165 21.49 25.23 -12.08
C ILE A 165 23.01 25.16 -12.24
N THR A 166 23.76 25.39 -11.16
CA THR A 166 25.23 25.34 -11.18
C THR A 166 25.73 23.95 -11.58
N ILE A 167 25.16 22.89 -11.00
CA ILE A 167 25.49 21.50 -11.34
C ILE A 167 25.16 21.21 -12.80
N LYS A 168 23.99 21.64 -13.29
CA LYS A 168 23.59 21.47 -14.68
C LYS A 168 24.59 22.13 -15.65
N GLN A 169 24.94 23.40 -15.41
CA GLN A 169 25.91 24.13 -16.22
C GLN A 169 27.30 23.46 -16.23
N LEU A 170 27.75 22.95 -15.08
CA LEU A 170 29.03 22.25 -14.98
C LEU A 170 29.06 20.92 -15.74
N LEU A 171 27.91 20.27 -15.92
CA LEU A 171 27.75 19.06 -16.71
C LEU A 171 27.65 19.37 -18.21
N GLU A 172 26.90 20.41 -18.59
CA GLU A 172 26.77 20.87 -19.99
C GLU A 172 28.12 21.23 -20.63
N GLN A 173 29.05 21.80 -19.87
CA GLN A 173 30.38 22.21 -20.35
C GLN A 173 31.38 21.04 -20.53
N ARG A 174 30.92 19.79 -20.49
CA ARG A 174 31.79 18.59 -20.50
C ARG A 174 31.56 17.72 -21.71
N SER A 175 32.56 16.89 -21.99
CA SER A 175 32.39 15.81 -22.96
C SER A 175 31.31 14.85 -22.48
N ARG A 176 30.56 14.31 -23.44
CA ARG A 176 29.39 13.46 -23.20
C ARG A 176 29.69 12.26 -22.29
N ASN A 177 30.83 11.61 -22.54
CA ASN A 177 31.37 10.51 -21.71
C ASN A 177 31.70 10.91 -20.26
N ALA A 178 32.11 12.16 -20.03
CA ALA A 178 32.42 12.63 -18.68
C ALA A 178 31.15 12.83 -17.85
N VAL A 179 30.04 13.26 -18.44
CA VAL A 179 28.75 13.37 -17.74
C VAL A 179 28.23 12.00 -17.33
N VAL A 180 28.22 11.03 -18.25
CA VAL A 180 27.79 9.64 -17.96
C VAL A 180 28.63 9.02 -16.83
N SER A 181 29.95 9.25 -16.86
CA SER A 181 30.87 8.76 -15.83
C SER A 181 30.70 9.51 -14.49
N CYS A 182 30.45 10.82 -14.52
CA CYS A 182 30.17 11.63 -13.32
C CYS A 182 28.88 11.16 -12.63
N VAL A 183 27.81 11.02 -13.41
CA VAL A 183 26.52 10.41 -13.04
C VAL A 183 26.80 9.06 -12.35
N SER A 184 27.39 8.10 -13.07
CA SER A 184 27.65 6.75 -12.53
C SER A 184 28.48 6.73 -11.23
N MET A 185 29.51 7.57 -11.11
CA MET A 185 30.36 7.62 -9.90
C MET A 185 29.66 8.26 -8.70
N CYS A 186 28.89 9.34 -8.90
CA CYS A 186 28.13 9.98 -7.83
C CYS A 186 27.08 9.02 -7.26
N PHE A 187 26.38 8.27 -8.11
CA PHE A 187 25.24 7.45 -7.69
C PHE A 187 25.59 6.19 -6.92
N LYS A 188 26.78 5.63 -7.15
CA LYS A 188 27.25 4.46 -6.37
C LYS A 188 27.43 4.76 -4.88
N LYS A 189 27.68 6.02 -4.52
CA LYS A 189 28.02 6.41 -3.13
C LYS A 189 26.86 7.02 -2.35
N LEU A 190 25.80 7.48 -3.02
CA LEU A 190 24.66 8.14 -2.37
C LEU A 190 23.56 7.13 -1.99
N PRO A 191 22.98 7.24 -0.78
CA PRO A 191 21.81 6.46 -0.41
C PRO A 191 20.59 6.86 -1.27
N LEU A 192 19.60 5.96 -1.38
CA LEU A 192 18.35 6.26 -2.07
C LEU A 192 17.59 7.38 -1.33
N CYS A 193 17.40 8.51 -2.00
CA CYS A 193 16.73 9.70 -1.48
C CYS A 193 16.33 10.62 -2.65
N GLU A 194 15.49 11.63 -2.38
CA GLU A 194 15.08 12.63 -3.40
C GLU A 194 16.27 13.29 -4.08
N THR A 195 17.28 13.71 -3.33
CA THR A 195 18.49 14.35 -3.87
C THR A 195 19.21 13.44 -4.88
N LYS A 196 19.26 12.12 -4.61
CA LYS A 196 19.86 11.16 -5.55
C LYS A 196 19.08 11.08 -6.86
N ILE A 197 17.75 11.06 -6.77
CA ILE A 197 16.86 10.99 -7.93
C ILE A 197 16.95 12.29 -8.74
N LEU A 198 16.88 13.45 -8.08
CA LEU A 198 17.03 14.76 -8.71
C LEU A 198 18.34 14.90 -9.49
N LEU A 199 19.45 14.39 -8.96
CA LEU A 199 20.73 14.40 -9.67
C LEU A 199 20.73 13.46 -10.88
N LEU A 200 20.05 12.31 -10.81
CA LEU A 200 19.87 11.42 -11.95
C LEU A 200 19.06 12.11 -13.05
N GLU A 201 18.00 12.82 -12.68
CA GLU A 201 17.16 13.61 -13.58
C GLU A 201 17.99 14.71 -14.25
N ILE A 202 18.77 15.50 -13.50
CA ILE A 202 19.67 16.51 -14.08
C ILE A 202 20.63 15.87 -15.10
N GLY A 203 21.20 14.71 -14.78
CA GLY A 203 22.10 13.98 -15.68
C GLY A 203 21.39 13.49 -16.95
N ARG A 204 20.17 12.95 -16.82
CA ARG A 204 19.33 12.53 -17.95
C ARG A 204 18.94 13.72 -18.81
N ASP A 205 18.53 14.84 -18.22
CA ASP A 205 18.05 16.02 -18.93
C ASP A 205 19.17 16.66 -19.76
N VAL A 206 20.40 16.73 -19.23
CA VAL A 206 21.58 17.18 -20.01
C VAL A 206 21.83 16.25 -21.19
N ALA A 207 21.76 14.93 -20.99
CA ALA A 207 21.94 13.96 -22.07
C ALA A 207 20.82 14.05 -23.13
N GLN A 208 19.57 14.27 -22.71
CA GLN A 208 18.42 14.49 -23.58
C GLN A 208 18.57 15.77 -24.41
N GLN A 209 19.07 16.85 -23.81
CA GLN A 209 19.31 18.12 -24.49
C GLN A 209 20.29 17.96 -25.67
N TRP A 210 21.35 17.16 -25.52
CA TRP A 210 22.29 16.89 -26.60
C TRP A 210 21.66 16.16 -27.80
N LEU A 211 20.62 15.36 -27.56
CA LEU A 211 19.90 14.66 -28.63
C LEU A 211 18.92 15.59 -29.38
N MET A 212 18.42 16.63 -28.69
CA MET A 212 17.41 17.56 -29.20
C MET A 212 18.02 18.79 -29.90
N VAL A 213 19.16 19.29 -29.40
CA VAL A 213 19.85 20.46 -29.96
C VAL A 213 21.19 20.00 -30.53
N PRO A 214 21.32 19.91 -31.86
CA PRO A 214 22.59 19.55 -32.48
C PRO A 214 23.64 20.61 -32.15
N ASP A 215 24.75 20.18 -31.54
CA ASP A 215 25.90 21.05 -31.32
C ASP A 215 26.67 21.20 -32.65
N GLU A 216 26.53 22.35 -33.30
CA GLU A 216 27.22 22.67 -34.55
C GLU A 216 28.76 22.63 -34.42
N SER A 217 29.28 22.78 -33.19
CA SER A 217 30.73 22.79 -32.92
C SER A 217 31.32 21.39 -32.68
N GLN A 218 30.50 20.44 -32.23
CA GLN A 218 30.88 19.03 -32.02
C GLN A 218 29.74 18.11 -32.48
N PRO A 219 29.62 17.87 -33.80
CA PRO A 219 28.61 16.97 -34.33
C PRO A 219 28.80 15.57 -33.76
N MET A 220 27.70 14.98 -33.30
CA MET A 220 27.66 13.62 -32.78
C MET A 220 27.69 12.63 -33.95
N ASP A 221 28.53 11.60 -33.87
CA ASP A 221 28.45 10.50 -34.82
C ASP A 221 27.27 9.57 -34.49
N GLU A 222 26.86 8.72 -35.43
CA GLU A 222 25.69 7.85 -35.27
C GLU A 222 25.88 6.84 -34.12
N SER A 223 27.11 6.37 -33.88
CA SER A 223 27.40 5.41 -32.81
C SER A 223 27.32 6.07 -31.43
N GLU A 224 27.78 7.30 -31.30
CA GLU A 224 27.72 8.11 -30.09
C GLU A 224 26.27 8.51 -29.81
N ARG A 225 25.49 8.83 -30.85
CA ARG A 225 24.05 9.11 -30.73
C ARG A 225 23.29 7.93 -30.15
N LEU A 226 23.49 6.73 -30.71
CA LEU A 226 22.87 5.51 -30.20
C LEU A 226 23.27 5.23 -28.74
N ALA A 227 24.54 5.45 -28.39
CA ALA A 227 25.01 5.26 -27.02
C ALA A 227 24.41 6.27 -26.02
N VAL A 228 24.18 7.52 -26.44
CA VAL A 228 23.51 8.54 -25.62
C VAL A 228 22.03 8.21 -25.46
N GLU A 229 21.34 7.80 -26.54
CA GLU A 229 19.94 7.37 -26.51
C GLU A 229 19.74 6.17 -25.55
N GLU A 230 20.61 5.16 -25.61
CA GLU A 230 20.59 4.01 -24.70
C GLU A 230 20.81 4.44 -23.23
N ASN A 231 21.76 5.35 -22.98
CA ASN A 231 22.01 5.86 -21.64
C ASN A 231 20.84 6.67 -21.07
N VAL A 232 20.20 7.51 -21.89
CA VAL A 232 19.00 8.27 -21.52
C VAL A 232 17.88 7.32 -21.14
N LYS A 233 17.64 6.28 -21.97
CA LYS A 233 16.63 5.25 -21.67
C LYS A 233 16.92 4.52 -20.36
N ARG A 234 18.15 4.03 -20.17
CA ARG A 234 18.57 3.33 -18.95
C ARG A 234 18.47 4.21 -17.69
N LEU A 235 18.77 5.50 -17.81
CA LEU A 235 18.60 6.45 -16.71
C LEU A 235 17.12 6.70 -16.40
N GLY A 236 16.27 6.81 -17.42
CA GLY A 236 14.81 6.89 -17.26
C GLY A 236 14.25 5.72 -16.46
N GLU A 237 14.51 4.50 -16.90
CA GLU A 237 14.06 3.26 -16.23
C GLU A 237 14.58 3.19 -14.77
N ALA A 238 15.85 3.57 -14.54
CA ALA A 238 16.40 3.59 -13.19
C ALA A 238 15.76 4.65 -12.29
N ILE A 239 15.47 5.84 -12.83
CA ILE A 239 14.78 6.92 -12.09
C ILE A 239 13.38 6.47 -11.67
N GLU A 240 12.61 5.85 -12.58
CA GLU A 240 11.27 5.32 -12.32
C GLU A 240 11.30 4.24 -11.23
N LYS A 241 12.23 3.28 -11.33
CA LYS A 241 12.43 2.24 -10.31
C LYS A 241 12.78 2.82 -8.94
N TYR A 242 13.73 3.76 -8.90
CA TYR A 242 14.14 4.40 -7.65
C TYR A 242 13.04 5.28 -7.03
N ASN A 243 12.24 5.97 -7.85
CA ASN A 243 11.07 6.71 -7.37
C ASN A 243 10.06 5.76 -6.75
N THR A 244 9.75 4.65 -7.43
CA THR A 244 8.85 3.60 -6.93
C THR A 244 9.32 3.04 -5.58
N GLU A 245 10.60 2.64 -5.48
CA GLU A 245 11.18 2.17 -4.21
C GLU A 245 11.11 3.21 -3.10
N LEU A 246 11.36 4.49 -3.42
CA LEU A 246 11.35 5.58 -2.44
C LEU A 246 9.93 5.82 -1.91
N ILE A 247 8.93 5.85 -2.78
CA ILE A 247 7.51 6.02 -2.42
C ILE A 247 7.05 4.85 -1.52
N LEU A 248 7.39 3.61 -1.88
CA LEU A 248 7.06 2.43 -1.08
C LEU A 248 7.72 2.47 0.31
N LYS A 249 9.00 2.90 0.40
CA LYS A 249 9.70 3.01 1.69
C LYS A 249 9.10 4.08 2.59
N ARG A 250 8.69 5.22 2.02
CA ARG A 250 8.05 6.33 2.76
C ARG A 250 6.68 5.96 3.30
N SER A 251 5.91 5.19 2.54
CA SER A 251 4.58 4.71 2.92
C SER A 251 4.60 3.47 3.82
N GLY A 252 5.78 2.88 4.09
CA GLY A 252 5.90 1.65 4.87
C GLY A 252 5.41 0.40 4.14
N LEU A 253 5.22 0.47 2.82
CA LEU A 253 4.73 -0.63 1.99
C LEU A 253 5.86 -1.45 1.34
N TYR A 254 7.12 -1.05 1.52
CA TYR A 254 8.27 -1.75 0.95
C TYR A 254 8.59 -3.06 1.66
N ASN A 255 8.30 -4.18 1.00
CA ASN A 255 8.61 -5.56 1.38
C ASN A 255 9.12 -6.38 0.18
N GLU A 256 9.49 -7.64 0.40
CA GLU A 256 10.01 -8.56 -0.63
C GLU A 256 9.08 -8.64 -1.86
N LYS A 257 7.78 -8.86 -1.65
CA LYS A 257 6.79 -8.95 -2.75
C LYS A 257 6.66 -7.65 -3.54
N THR A 258 6.57 -6.51 -2.86
CA THR A 258 6.48 -5.22 -3.56
C THR A 258 7.78 -4.85 -4.27
N CYS A 259 8.92 -5.34 -3.78
CA CYS A 259 10.22 -5.16 -4.42
C CYS A 259 10.29 -5.90 -5.75
N ASP A 260 9.84 -7.16 -5.78
CA ASP A 260 9.80 -7.98 -6.99
C ASP A 260 8.90 -7.36 -8.08
N LEU A 261 7.82 -6.69 -7.67
CA LEU A 261 6.88 -6.03 -8.57
C LEU A 261 7.32 -4.62 -9.03
N THR A 262 8.45 -4.09 -8.54
CA THR A 262 8.91 -2.73 -8.95
C THR A 262 9.21 -2.59 -10.44
N GLU A 263 9.48 -3.71 -11.13
CA GLU A 263 9.72 -3.74 -12.57
C GLU A 263 8.44 -3.75 -13.40
N ASN A 264 7.29 -4.04 -12.77
CA ASN A 264 5.97 -3.99 -13.39
C ASN A 264 5.01 -3.12 -12.56
N PRO A 265 5.02 -1.79 -12.78
CA PRO A 265 4.21 -0.85 -12.01
C PRO A 265 2.70 -1.13 -12.04
N ALA A 266 2.18 -1.70 -13.14
CA ALA A 266 0.76 -2.04 -13.26
C ALA A 266 0.37 -3.19 -12.33
N GLU A 267 1.18 -4.26 -12.30
CA GLU A 267 0.97 -5.40 -11.39
C GLU A 267 1.19 -5.00 -9.93
N LEU A 268 2.18 -4.14 -9.65
CA LEU A 268 2.40 -3.57 -8.31
C LEU A 268 1.14 -2.84 -7.82
N ILE A 269 0.57 -1.95 -8.65
CA ILE A 269 -0.66 -1.22 -8.30
C ILE A 269 -1.82 -2.19 -8.08
N GLY A 270 -2.00 -3.19 -8.94
CA GLY A 270 -3.02 -4.23 -8.77
C GLY A 270 -2.88 -5.00 -7.46
N TYR A 271 -1.65 -5.33 -7.08
CA TYR A 271 -1.34 -5.98 -5.82
C TYR A 271 -1.66 -5.10 -4.61
N LEU A 272 -1.31 -3.80 -4.66
CA LEU A 272 -1.58 -2.85 -3.59
C LEU A 272 -3.09 -2.69 -3.33
N TYR A 273 -3.88 -2.52 -4.39
CA TYR A 273 -5.34 -2.46 -4.29
C TYR A 273 -5.94 -3.70 -3.62
N SER A 274 -5.42 -4.88 -3.95
CA SER A 274 -5.98 -6.15 -3.48
C SER A 274 -5.56 -6.52 -2.06
N ASN A 275 -4.34 -6.16 -1.64
CA ASN A 275 -3.72 -6.72 -0.43
C ASN A 275 -3.26 -5.70 0.61
N CYS A 276 -3.08 -4.43 0.24
CA CYS A 276 -2.48 -3.41 1.11
C CYS A 276 -3.46 -2.31 1.54
N VAL A 277 -4.62 -2.23 0.90
CA VAL A 277 -5.68 -1.29 1.28
C VAL A 277 -6.55 -1.92 2.36
N ASP A 278 -6.60 -1.30 3.55
CA ASP A 278 -7.65 -1.60 4.51
C ASP A 278 -8.95 -0.91 4.07
N TRP A 279 -9.87 -1.70 3.54
CA TRP A 279 -11.16 -1.22 3.04
C TRP A 279 -12.14 -0.84 4.16
N GLN A 280 -11.89 -1.23 5.42
CA GLN A 280 -12.73 -0.91 6.57
C GLN A 280 -12.40 0.47 7.17
N SER A 281 -11.14 0.92 7.05
CA SER A 281 -10.66 2.19 7.57
C SER A 281 -10.66 3.28 6.49
N GLU A 282 -11.56 4.27 6.61
CA GLU A 282 -11.65 5.37 5.64
C GLU A 282 -10.35 6.16 5.51
N LYS A 283 -9.70 6.48 6.64
CA LYS A 283 -8.45 7.24 6.67
C LYS A 283 -7.29 6.47 6.04
N GLU A 284 -7.17 5.17 6.32
CA GLU A 284 -6.09 4.36 5.74
C GLU A 284 -6.33 4.12 4.25
N ARG A 285 -7.58 3.92 3.84
CA ARG A 285 -7.96 3.84 2.43
C ARG A 285 -7.56 5.09 1.65
N GLU A 286 -7.89 6.28 2.14
CA GLU A 286 -7.51 7.54 1.48
C GLU A 286 -5.98 7.68 1.33
N ASN A 287 -5.23 7.36 2.38
CA ASN A 287 -3.76 7.41 2.35
C ASN A 287 -3.18 6.42 1.32
N SER A 288 -3.64 5.16 1.34
CA SER A 288 -3.14 4.13 0.41
C SER A 288 -3.48 4.45 -1.05
N LEU A 289 -4.64 5.06 -1.31
CA LEU A 289 -5.00 5.50 -2.66
C LEU A 289 -4.14 6.66 -3.14
N ALA A 290 -3.83 7.63 -2.28
CA ALA A 290 -2.92 8.71 -2.61
C ALA A 290 -1.52 8.18 -2.99
N VAL A 291 -1.04 7.14 -2.29
CA VAL A 291 0.21 6.45 -2.63
C VAL A 291 0.12 5.77 -4.00
N ILE A 292 -0.99 5.10 -4.30
CA ILE A 292 -1.21 4.47 -5.62
C ILE A 292 -1.22 5.51 -6.75
N GLU A 293 -1.87 6.66 -6.55
CA GLU A 293 -1.86 7.76 -7.53
C GLU A 293 -0.47 8.39 -7.69
N GLU A 294 0.31 8.49 -6.61
CA GLU A 294 1.70 8.93 -6.66
C GLU A 294 2.58 7.94 -7.44
N LEU A 295 2.42 6.63 -7.20
CA LEU A 295 3.11 5.57 -7.94
C LEU A 295 2.75 5.58 -9.43
N ALA A 296 1.47 5.77 -9.77
CA ALA A 296 1.02 5.85 -11.15
C ALA A 296 1.65 7.05 -11.87
N ARG A 297 1.72 8.21 -11.21
CA ARG A 297 2.37 9.41 -11.76
C ARG A 297 3.88 9.24 -11.92
N ALA A 298 4.55 8.65 -10.94
CA ALA A 298 5.99 8.42 -10.96
C ALA A 298 6.44 7.46 -12.06
N ASN A 299 5.58 6.53 -12.47
CA ASN A 299 5.84 5.56 -13.54
C ASN A 299 5.14 5.92 -14.87
N HIS A 300 4.64 7.16 -14.99
CA HIS A 300 3.96 7.66 -16.20
C HIS A 300 2.82 6.76 -16.71
N LEU A 301 2.12 6.07 -15.79
CA LEU A 301 1.01 5.18 -16.13
C LEU A 301 -0.21 6.01 -16.53
N THR A 302 -0.57 5.97 -17.81
CA THR A 302 -1.76 6.64 -18.35
C THR A 302 -3.02 5.79 -18.26
N ASN A 303 -2.89 4.51 -17.92
CA ASN A 303 -3.94 3.49 -17.93
C ASN A 303 -4.42 3.07 -16.53
N LEU A 304 -4.26 3.92 -15.50
CA LEU A 304 -4.71 3.61 -14.14
C LEU A 304 -6.20 3.21 -14.08
N GLN A 305 -7.04 3.86 -14.87
CA GLN A 305 -8.46 3.52 -14.98
C GLN A 305 -8.68 2.12 -15.54
N SER A 306 -7.89 1.68 -16.52
CA SER A 306 -7.99 0.33 -17.08
C SER A 306 -7.60 -0.74 -16.04
N ILE A 307 -6.57 -0.49 -15.23
CA ILE A 307 -6.20 -1.38 -14.11
C ILE A 307 -7.36 -1.48 -13.12
N GLN A 308 -8.00 -0.35 -12.77
CA GLN A 308 -9.17 -0.33 -11.89
C GLN A 308 -10.37 -1.06 -12.49
N GLU A 309 -10.62 -0.95 -13.81
CA GLU A 309 -11.66 -1.69 -14.53
C GLU A 309 -11.40 -3.22 -14.47
N GLU A 310 -10.16 -3.66 -14.71
CA GLU A 310 -9.74 -5.08 -14.60
C GLU A 310 -9.85 -5.62 -13.17
N LEU A 311 -9.53 -4.81 -12.15
CA LEU A 311 -9.72 -5.17 -10.75
C LEU A 311 -11.20 -5.32 -10.40
N VAL A 312 -12.07 -4.41 -10.85
CA VAL A 312 -13.51 -4.49 -10.61
C VAL A 312 -14.09 -5.77 -11.22
N THR A 313 -13.73 -6.08 -12.47
CA THR A 313 -14.22 -7.29 -13.15
C THR A 313 -13.71 -8.58 -12.52
N SER A 314 -12.44 -8.63 -12.12
CA SER A 314 -11.88 -9.80 -11.42
C SER A 314 -12.51 -9.99 -10.03
N TRP A 315 -12.63 -8.93 -9.22
CA TRP A 315 -13.23 -9.01 -7.89
C TRP A 315 -14.74 -9.29 -7.91
N LEU A 316 -15.41 -9.02 -9.03
CA LEU A 316 -16.82 -9.36 -9.20
C LEU A 316 -17.03 -10.88 -9.20
N ILE A 317 -16.09 -11.63 -9.80
CA ILE A 317 -16.15 -13.08 -9.84
C ILE A 317 -15.99 -13.63 -8.42
N ALA A 318 -17.01 -14.30 -7.93
CA ALA A 318 -16.95 -15.02 -6.67
C ALA A 318 -16.29 -16.37 -6.97
N ASP A 319 -14.99 -16.50 -6.74
CA ASP A 319 -14.31 -17.79 -6.94
C ASP A 319 -15.09 -18.93 -6.28
N LYS A 320 -15.11 -20.09 -6.96
CA LYS A 320 -15.54 -21.33 -6.33
C LYS A 320 -14.45 -21.70 -5.33
N ALA A 321 -14.61 -21.19 -4.12
CA ALA A 321 -13.81 -21.46 -2.93
C ALA A 321 -12.38 -20.89 -2.94
N ASP A 322 -12.11 -19.99 -1.99
CA ASP A 322 -10.91 -20.08 -1.17
C ASP A 322 -10.94 -21.43 -0.40
N ASP A 323 -10.79 -22.55 -1.12
CA ASP A 323 -10.46 -23.85 -0.54
C ASP A 323 -8.94 -23.93 -0.46
N ALA A 324 -8.39 -23.23 0.52
CA ALA A 324 -6.98 -23.32 0.89
C ALA A 324 -6.81 -23.33 2.42
N TYR A 325 -7.61 -24.12 3.12
CA TYR A 325 -7.09 -24.75 4.33
C TYR A 325 -6.24 -25.93 3.88
N ALA A 326 -4.94 -25.69 3.76
CA ALA A 326 -3.94 -26.75 3.80
C ALA A 326 -4.05 -27.42 5.18
N VAL A 327 -4.94 -28.42 5.28
CA VAL A 327 -4.95 -29.32 6.42
C VAL A 327 -3.73 -30.21 6.25
N ASP A 328 -2.68 -29.92 7.01
CA ASP A 328 -1.56 -30.84 7.22
C ASP A 328 -2.12 -32.13 7.86
N PRO A 329 -2.03 -33.30 7.20
CA PRO A 329 -2.52 -34.56 7.75
C PRO A 329 -1.79 -34.99 9.04
N ASN A 330 -0.69 -34.31 9.42
CA ASN A 330 0.07 -34.58 10.63
C ASN A 330 -0.23 -33.64 11.81
N ASP A 331 -1.12 -32.65 11.67
CA ASP A 331 -1.41 -31.73 12.79
C ASP A 331 -2.34 -32.40 13.81
N THR A 332 -1.74 -33.28 14.62
CA THR A 332 -2.39 -33.95 15.73
C THR A 332 -2.12 -33.13 16.99
N MET A 333 -3.17 -32.45 17.47
CA MET A 333 -3.29 -31.81 18.78
C MET A 333 -2.67 -30.41 18.92
N GLY A 334 -3.49 -29.38 18.71
CA GLY A 334 -3.21 -28.01 19.12
C GLY A 334 -4.50 -27.22 19.32
N ASN A 335 -5.01 -27.20 20.55
CA ASN A 335 -6.05 -26.27 21.00
C ASN A 335 -5.63 -24.83 20.66
N VAL A 336 -6.35 -24.17 19.76
CA VAL A 336 -6.34 -22.71 19.64
C VAL A 336 -7.79 -22.24 19.69
N ASP A 337 -8.18 -21.86 20.89
CA ASP A 337 -9.36 -21.06 21.19
C ASP A 337 -9.10 -19.64 20.65
N MET A 338 -9.63 -19.34 19.47
CA MET A 338 -9.70 -17.97 18.94
C MET A 338 -11.12 -17.76 18.42
N GLY A 339 -11.87 -16.97 19.19
CA GLY A 339 -13.24 -16.56 18.87
C GLY A 339 -13.32 -15.84 17.54
N VAL A 340 -13.66 -16.58 16.50
CA VAL A 340 -14.36 -16.12 15.31
C VAL A 340 -15.35 -17.23 14.99
N ASN A 341 -16.58 -17.11 15.52
CA ASN A 341 -17.72 -17.87 15.01
C ASN A 341 -18.06 -17.34 13.60
N ASN A 342 -17.17 -17.57 12.64
CA ASN A 342 -17.57 -17.74 11.26
C ASN A 342 -17.95 -19.21 11.18
N ALA A 343 -19.25 -19.47 11.26
CA ALA A 343 -19.81 -20.77 10.96
C ALA A 343 -19.17 -21.25 9.66
N ALA A 344 -18.43 -22.36 9.75
CA ALA A 344 -17.89 -23.06 8.62
C ALA A 344 -19.01 -23.21 7.57
N GLY A 345 -18.74 -22.71 6.37
CA GLY A 345 -19.71 -22.64 5.29
C GLY A 345 -20.28 -24.01 4.98
N ASP A 346 -21.52 -24.22 5.42
CA ASP A 346 -22.33 -25.32 4.93
C ASP A 346 -22.75 -24.93 3.50
N GLU A 347 -22.31 -25.68 2.49
CA GLU A 347 -22.73 -25.51 1.10
C GLU A 347 -24.28 -25.61 0.94
N ASN A 348 -24.97 -26.01 2.01
CA ASN A 348 -26.42 -26.07 2.16
C ASN A 348 -27.09 -24.75 2.64
N GLU A 349 -26.36 -23.66 2.86
CA GLU A 349 -26.95 -22.40 3.29
C GLU A 349 -27.32 -21.46 2.14
N VAL A 350 -28.51 -20.87 2.25
CA VAL A 350 -29.01 -19.80 1.40
C VAL A 350 -28.06 -18.61 1.54
N PHE A 351 -27.57 -18.06 0.42
CA PHE A 351 -26.57 -16.98 0.46
C PHE A 351 -27.02 -15.84 1.38
N LEU A 352 -26.17 -15.46 2.33
CA LEU A 352 -26.26 -14.15 2.94
C LEU A 352 -25.99 -13.12 1.83
N LEU A 353 -26.90 -12.16 1.67
CA LEU A 353 -26.74 -11.07 0.70
C LEU A 353 -25.51 -10.24 1.09
N PRO A 354 -24.45 -10.15 0.26
CA PRO A 354 -23.23 -9.43 0.58
C PRO A 354 -23.41 -7.91 0.43
N PHE A 355 -24.60 -7.39 0.77
CA PHE A 355 -24.94 -6.01 0.49
C PHE A 355 -24.07 -5.02 1.29
N PHE A 356 -23.72 -5.35 2.53
CA PHE A 356 -22.82 -4.56 3.39
C PHE A 356 -21.48 -5.26 3.64
N ASP A 357 -21.06 -6.10 2.69
CA ASP A 357 -19.81 -6.84 2.77
C ASP A 357 -18.65 -5.99 2.21
N VAL A 358 -17.47 -6.11 2.81
CA VAL A 358 -16.23 -5.46 2.39
C VAL A 358 -15.90 -5.76 0.92
N SER A 359 -16.21 -6.98 0.46
CA SER A 359 -16.02 -7.42 -0.93
C SER A 359 -16.85 -6.62 -1.93
N VAL A 360 -18.05 -6.15 -1.55
CA VAL A 360 -18.88 -5.24 -2.36
C VAL A 360 -18.45 -3.79 -2.14
N ASP A 361 -18.10 -3.40 -0.91
CA ASP A 361 -17.63 -2.05 -0.58
C ASP A 361 -16.44 -1.62 -1.44
N ARG A 362 -15.43 -2.49 -1.57
CA ARG A 362 -14.24 -2.20 -2.38
C ARG A 362 -14.57 -2.00 -3.86
N ILE A 363 -15.49 -2.80 -4.41
CA ILE A 363 -15.93 -2.70 -5.81
C ILE A 363 -16.70 -1.40 -6.03
N VAL A 364 -17.66 -1.10 -5.15
CA VAL A 364 -18.47 0.12 -5.22
C VAL A 364 -17.60 1.36 -5.09
N TYR A 365 -16.57 1.31 -4.24
CA TYR A 365 -15.63 2.41 -4.10
C TYR A 365 -14.81 2.63 -5.37
N LEU A 366 -14.17 1.58 -5.90
CA LEU A 366 -13.39 1.70 -7.14
C LEU A 366 -14.25 2.15 -8.33
N LEU A 367 -15.49 1.67 -8.44
CA LEU A 367 -16.41 2.09 -9.49
C LEU A 367 -16.60 3.60 -9.51
N LYS A 368 -16.64 4.27 -8.36
CA LYS A 368 -16.80 5.73 -8.29
C LYS A 368 -15.56 6.50 -8.80
N LEU A 369 -14.40 5.86 -8.88
CA LEU A 369 -13.16 6.46 -9.40
C LEU A 369 -13.02 6.32 -10.92
N ILE A 370 -13.81 5.43 -11.55
CA ILE A 370 -13.76 5.14 -12.98
C ILE A 370 -15.04 5.56 -13.70
N ASN A 371 -15.04 5.44 -15.03
CA ASN A 371 -16.23 5.69 -15.82
C ASN A 371 -17.26 4.56 -15.63
N MET A 372 -18.13 4.72 -14.63
CA MET A 372 -19.20 3.80 -14.27
C MET A 372 -20.13 3.42 -15.44
N GLU A 373 -20.26 4.27 -16.47
CA GLU A 373 -21.17 4.02 -17.60
C GLU A 373 -20.72 2.84 -18.48
N LYS A 374 -19.41 2.52 -18.50
CA LYS A 374 -18.89 1.37 -19.27
C LYS A 374 -19.19 0.02 -18.63
N ILE A 375 -19.12 -0.06 -17.30
CA ILE A 375 -19.26 -1.32 -16.55
C ILE A 375 -20.72 -1.66 -16.28
N MET A 376 -21.60 -0.66 -16.18
CA MET A 376 -23.03 -0.87 -15.90
C MET A 376 -23.73 -1.85 -16.86
N PRO A 377 -23.57 -1.79 -18.19
CA PRO A 377 -24.17 -2.76 -19.10
C PRO A 377 -23.67 -4.19 -18.86
N GLU A 378 -22.41 -4.36 -18.47
CA GLU A 378 -21.84 -5.67 -18.17
C GLU A 378 -22.45 -6.25 -16.88
N LEU A 379 -22.55 -5.46 -15.82
CA LEU A 379 -23.23 -5.83 -14.58
C LEU A 379 -24.70 -6.21 -14.81
N ILE A 380 -25.43 -5.45 -15.64
CA ILE A 380 -26.81 -5.77 -16.03
C ILE A 380 -26.87 -7.08 -16.82
N THR A 381 -25.84 -7.39 -17.61
CA THR A 381 -25.79 -8.62 -18.38
C THR A 381 -25.62 -9.85 -17.47
N TYR A 382 -24.84 -9.76 -16.38
CA TYR A 382 -24.72 -10.86 -15.40
C TYR A 382 -26.07 -11.28 -14.82
N LEU A 383 -26.97 -10.34 -14.51
CA LEU A 383 -28.33 -10.61 -14.01
C LEU A 383 -29.23 -11.39 -15.00
N ARG A 384 -28.88 -11.36 -16.30
CA ARG A 384 -29.65 -12.01 -17.37
C ARG A 384 -29.05 -13.33 -17.83
N ARG A 385 -27.80 -13.63 -17.46
CA ARG A 385 -27.11 -14.86 -17.86
C ARG A 385 -27.58 -16.04 -17.04
N ASP A 386 -27.47 -17.23 -17.65
CA ASP A 386 -27.67 -18.48 -16.93
C ASP A 386 -26.52 -18.65 -15.91
N PRO A 387 -26.83 -18.86 -14.62
CA PRO A 387 -25.83 -19.10 -13.58
C PRO A 387 -24.82 -20.19 -13.91
N SER A 388 -25.20 -21.21 -14.68
CA SER A 388 -24.29 -22.29 -15.11
C SER A 388 -23.16 -21.81 -16.04
N THR A 389 -23.36 -20.68 -16.73
CA THR A 389 -22.41 -20.09 -17.68
C THR A 389 -21.53 -18.99 -17.08
N VAL A 390 -21.80 -18.60 -15.83
CA VAL A 390 -21.10 -17.51 -15.14
C VAL A 390 -20.05 -18.10 -14.20
N ALA A 391 -18.80 -17.62 -14.28
CA ALA A 391 -17.77 -17.96 -13.31
C ALA A 391 -18.22 -17.54 -11.89
N GLY A 392 -18.17 -18.46 -10.93
CA GLY A 392 -18.72 -18.26 -9.59
C GLY A 392 -20.25 -18.41 -9.47
N GLY A 393 -20.94 -18.67 -10.58
CA GLY A 393 -22.37 -18.98 -10.65
C GLY A 393 -23.26 -17.93 -10.00
N TYR A 394 -24.21 -18.39 -9.19
CA TYR A 394 -25.18 -17.54 -8.49
C TYR A 394 -24.52 -16.46 -7.60
N ARG A 395 -23.37 -16.75 -6.96
CA ARG A 395 -22.69 -15.79 -6.06
C ARG A 395 -22.25 -14.54 -6.82
N THR A 396 -21.66 -14.71 -7.99
CA THR A 396 -21.24 -13.60 -8.86
C THR A 396 -22.43 -12.74 -9.29
N ILE A 397 -23.55 -13.37 -9.66
CA ILE A 397 -24.77 -12.64 -10.07
C ILE A 397 -25.37 -11.85 -8.90
N VAL A 398 -25.43 -12.45 -7.70
CA VAL A 398 -25.90 -11.78 -6.48
C VAL A 398 -24.98 -10.60 -6.11
N ARG A 399 -23.67 -10.77 -6.21
CA ARG A 399 -22.69 -9.70 -5.98
C ARG A 399 -22.87 -8.56 -6.99
N ALA A 400 -23.05 -8.88 -8.27
CA ALA A 400 -23.33 -7.87 -9.31
C ALA A 400 -24.62 -7.09 -9.04
N ALA A 401 -25.68 -7.76 -8.57
CA ALA A 401 -26.93 -7.11 -8.19
C ALA A 401 -26.72 -6.12 -7.02
N CYS A 402 -25.97 -6.54 -6.00
CA CYS A 402 -25.66 -5.71 -4.83
C CYS A 402 -24.81 -4.48 -5.23
N VAL A 403 -23.82 -4.67 -6.09
CA VAL A 403 -23.01 -3.58 -6.66
C VAL A 403 -23.89 -2.60 -7.44
N LEU A 404 -24.80 -3.09 -8.30
CA LEU A 404 -25.72 -2.24 -9.05
C LEU A 404 -26.60 -1.38 -8.15
N LEU A 405 -27.17 -1.97 -7.10
CA LEU A 405 -28.04 -1.27 -6.15
C LEU A 405 -27.30 -0.22 -5.32
N ARG A 406 -25.99 -0.41 -5.06
CA ARG A 406 -25.20 0.47 -4.19
C ARG A 406 -24.41 1.55 -4.94
N ALA A 407 -23.92 1.23 -6.14
CA ALA A 407 -23.10 2.15 -6.92
C ALA A 407 -23.93 3.10 -7.79
N PHE A 408 -25.12 2.68 -8.26
CA PHE A 408 -25.88 3.41 -9.27
C PHE A 408 -27.18 3.99 -8.73
N SER A 409 -27.43 5.25 -9.09
CA SER A 409 -28.72 5.92 -8.86
C SER A 409 -29.79 5.43 -9.85
N GLU A 410 -31.05 5.58 -9.46
CA GLU A 410 -32.21 5.27 -10.30
C GLU A 410 -32.18 6.04 -11.64
N GLU A 411 -31.66 7.28 -11.66
CA GLU A 411 -31.52 8.07 -12.88
C GLU A 411 -30.49 7.49 -13.85
N GLN A 412 -29.34 7.02 -13.33
CA GLN A 412 -28.31 6.39 -14.15
C GLN A 412 -28.80 5.06 -14.74
N LEU A 413 -29.49 4.25 -13.94
CA LEU A 413 -30.06 2.98 -14.40
C LEU A 413 -31.13 3.17 -15.48
N LYS A 414 -31.95 4.22 -15.37
CA LYS A 414 -32.95 4.57 -16.39
C LYS A 414 -32.33 4.87 -17.75
N LYS A 415 -31.14 5.49 -17.80
CA LYS A 415 -30.40 5.70 -19.06
C LYS A 415 -30.05 4.37 -19.76
N ALA A 416 -29.87 3.30 -18.98
CA ALA A 416 -29.60 1.94 -19.49
C ALA A 416 -30.88 1.09 -19.66
N ASN A 417 -32.08 1.70 -19.65
CA ASN A 417 -33.38 1.01 -19.70
C ASN A 417 -33.55 -0.04 -18.59
N TYR A 418 -33.08 0.29 -17.38
CA TYR A 418 -33.16 -0.55 -16.20
C TYR A 418 -33.62 0.26 -14.98
N SER A 419 -33.91 -0.40 -13.86
CA SER A 419 -34.36 0.26 -12.63
C SER A 419 -33.97 -0.55 -11.40
N GLN A 420 -33.92 0.09 -10.23
CA GLN A 420 -33.66 -0.60 -8.97
C GLN A 420 -34.72 -1.67 -8.70
N LEU A 421 -36.00 -1.39 -8.99
CA LEU A 421 -37.07 -2.37 -8.88
C LEU A 421 -36.80 -3.61 -9.74
N LYS A 422 -36.34 -3.41 -10.99
CA LYS A 422 -36.04 -4.53 -11.88
C LYS A 422 -34.84 -5.33 -11.41
N ILE A 423 -33.81 -4.69 -10.85
CA ILE A 423 -32.68 -5.39 -10.20
C ILE A 423 -33.21 -6.28 -9.08
N CYS A 424 -34.08 -5.77 -8.20
CA CYS A 424 -34.64 -6.56 -7.10
C CYS A 424 -35.45 -7.76 -7.60
N VAL A 425 -36.27 -7.59 -8.65
CA VAL A 425 -37.04 -8.68 -9.26
C VAL A 425 -36.11 -9.74 -9.88
N ASP A 426 -35.07 -9.32 -10.58
CA ASP A 426 -34.11 -10.25 -11.20
C ASP A 426 -33.29 -10.97 -10.12
N LEU A 427 -32.89 -10.27 -9.05
CA LEU A 427 -32.20 -10.84 -7.90
C LEU A 427 -33.06 -11.86 -7.15
N ASP A 428 -34.34 -11.56 -6.90
CA ASP A 428 -35.30 -12.48 -6.28
C ASP A 428 -35.38 -13.79 -7.09
N ALA A 429 -35.53 -13.68 -8.41
CA ALA A 429 -35.53 -14.84 -9.28
C ALA A 429 -34.21 -15.64 -9.18
N VAL A 430 -33.06 -14.98 -9.16
CA VAL A 430 -31.74 -15.64 -9.03
C VAL A 430 -31.62 -16.39 -7.71
N LEU A 431 -32.09 -15.80 -6.60
CA LEU A 431 -32.10 -16.46 -5.28
C LEU A 431 -33.00 -17.70 -5.28
N TYR A 432 -34.19 -17.61 -5.88
CA TYR A 432 -35.06 -18.77 -6.08
C TYR A 432 -34.44 -19.82 -7.01
N GLY A 433 -33.73 -19.42 -8.06
CA GLY A 433 -32.98 -20.33 -8.93
C GLY A 433 -31.98 -21.18 -8.15
N ARG A 434 -31.25 -20.56 -7.22
CA ARG A 434 -30.35 -21.29 -6.32
C ARG A 434 -31.11 -22.27 -5.41
N LEU A 435 -32.23 -21.85 -4.85
CA LEU A 435 -33.05 -22.72 -4.00
C LEU A 435 -33.60 -23.92 -4.78
N LEU A 436 -34.00 -23.73 -6.04
CA LEU A 436 -34.43 -24.82 -6.93
C LEU A 436 -33.29 -25.82 -7.18
N GLU A 437 -32.07 -25.32 -7.45
CA GLU A 437 -30.88 -26.15 -7.64
C GLU A 437 -30.54 -26.96 -6.37
N LEU A 438 -30.53 -26.31 -5.20
CA LEU A 438 -30.29 -26.96 -3.90
C LEU A 438 -31.37 -27.98 -3.53
N ALA A 439 -32.60 -27.75 -3.96
CA ALA A 439 -33.71 -28.69 -3.77
C ALA A 439 -33.76 -29.81 -4.83
N HIS A 440 -32.84 -29.81 -5.80
CA HIS A 440 -32.84 -30.71 -6.97
C HIS A 440 -34.18 -30.71 -7.72
N VAL A 441 -34.73 -29.51 -7.93
CA VAL A 441 -35.96 -29.30 -8.68
C VAL A 441 -35.64 -28.89 -10.11
N ASP A 442 -35.98 -29.75 -11.06
CA ASP A 442 -35.74 -29.55 -12.50
C ASP A 442 -36.73 -28.56 -13.14
N ILE A 443 -36.79 -27.33 -12.62
CA ILE A 443 -37.55 -26.23 -13.22
C ILE A 443 -36.55 -25.16 -13.68
N PRO A 444 -36.40 -24.93 -15.01
CA PRO A 444 -35.56 -23.85 -15.51
C PRO A 444 -35.99 -22.49 -14.96
N LEU A 445 -35.03 -21.63 -14.63
CA LEU A 445 -35.29 -20.33 -13.99
C LEU A 445 -36.28 -19.46 -14.78
N ASP A 446 -36.17 -19.44 -16.11
CA ASP A 446 -37.09 -18.69 -16.97
C ASP A 446 -38.52 -19.23 -16.98
N THR A 447 -38.66 -20.56 -16.82
CA THR A 447 -39.98 -21.20 -16.66
C THR A 447 -40.56 -20.85 -15.30
N PHE A 448 -39.75 -20.95 -14.25
CA PHE A 448 -40.15 -20.58 -12.90
C PHE A 448 -40.64 -19.12 -12.84
N ARG A 449 -39.95 -18.18 -13.50
CA ARG A 449 -40.34 -16.76 -13.58
C ARG A 449 -41.75 -16.54 -14.15
N ARG A 450 -42.17 -17.35 -15.13
CA ARG A 450 -43.45 -17.18 -15.84
C ARG A 450 -44.62 -17.91 -15.19
N GLN A 451 -44.34 -18.94 -14.39
CA GLN A 451 -45.38 -19.75 -13.76
C GLN A 451 -45.96 -19.06 -12.53
N GLU A 452 -47.27 -19.26 -12.32
CA GLU A 452 -47.94 -18.85 -11.10
C GLU A 452 -47.39 -19.65 -9.92
N LYS A 453 -46.87 -18.96 -8.89
CA LYS A 453 -46.19 -19.62 -7.77
C LYS A 453 -47.11 -20.54 -6.98
N SER A 454 -48.40 -20.23 -6.92
CA SER A 454 -49.40 -21.08 -6.29
C SER A 454 -49.50 -22.47 -6.96
N VAL A 455 -49.32 -22.54 -8.29
CA VAL A 455 -49.32 -23.79 -9.07
C VAL A 455 -48.02 -24.55 -8.86
N VAL A 456 -46.88 -23.85 -8.85
CA VAL A 456 -45.56 -24.44 -8.56
C VAL A 456 -45.57 -25.11 -7.20
N VAL A 457 -46.02 -24.40 -6.16
CA VAL A 457 -46.12 -24.93 -4.80
C VAL A 457 -46.97 -26.19 -4.74
N ARG A 458 -48.15 -26.21 -5.39
CA ARG A 458 -49.01 -27.40 -5.43
C ARG A 458 -48.33 -28.59 -6.13
N GLY A 459 -47.56 -28.35 -7.19
CA GLY A 459 -46.78 -29.38 -7.87
C GLY A 459 -45.67 -29.96 -6.97
N LEU A 460 -44.99 -29.11 -6.20
CA LEU A 460 -43.91 -29.52 -5.30
C LEU A 460 -44.38 -30.25 -4.04
N VAL A 461 -45.67 -30.16 -3.70
CA VAL A 461 -46.29 -30.91 -2.57
C VAL A 461 -47.15 -32.09 -3.01
N ALA A 462 -47.08 -32.47 -4.29
CA ALA A 462 -47.87 -33.56 -4.83
C ALA A 462 -47.57 -34.91 -4.14
N PRO A 463 -48.55 -35.83 -4.08
CA PRO A 463 -48.31 -37.17 -3.54
C PRO A 463 -47.16 -37.88 -4.26
N GLY A 464 -46.22 -38.45 -3.50
CA GLY A 464 -45.06 -39.16 -4.04
C GLY A 464 -43.77 -38.34 -4.13
N VAL A 465 -43.81 -37.02 -3.89
CA VAL A 465 -42.60 -36.19 -3.83
C VAL A 465 -41.75 -36.56 -2.62
N ARG A 466 -40.44 -36.75 -2.84
CA ARG A 466 -39.46 -36.96 -1.77
C ARG A 466 -39.13 -35.63 -1.11
N TRP A 467 -39.53 -35.49 0.15
CA TRP A 467 -39.25 -34.29 0.94
C TRP A 467 -37.78 -34.24 1.40
N THR A 468 -37.10 -33.14 1.07
CA THR A 468 -35.79 -32.76 1.63
C THR A 468 -35.92 -31.49 2.46
N PRO A 469 -34.99 -31.20 3.40
CA PRO A 469 -34.96 -29.94 4.12
C PRO A 469 -34.92 -28.71 3.20
N GLN A 470 -34.15 -28.79 2.10
CA GLN A 470 -33.99 -27.74 1.09
C GLN A 470 -35.31 -27.50 0.34
N LEU A 471 -36.00 -28.56 -0.10
CA LEU A 471 -37.31 -28.45 -0.74
C LEU A 471 -38.35 -27.86 0.21
N THR A 472 -38.33 -28.25 1.49
CA THR A 472 -39.23 -27.72 2.51
C THR A 472 -39.02 -26.21 2.69
N PHE A 473 -37.76 -25.78 2.74
CA PHE A 473 -37.40 -24.36 2.84
C PHE A 473 -37.86 -23.58 1.61
N LEU A 474 -37.59 -24.07 0.39
CA LEU A 474 -38.03 -23.46 -0.87
C LEU A 474 -39.56 -23.26 -0.89
N ILE A 475 -40.34 -24.28 -0.54
CA ILE A 475 -41.80 -24.20 -0.54
C ILE A 475 -42.28 -23.18 0.50
N ALA A 476 -41.65 -23.16 1.69
CA ALA A 476 -42.00 -22.19 2.73
C ALA A 476 -41.72 -20.74 2.30
N SER A 477 -40.56 -20.48 1.68
CA SER A 477 -40.23 -19.17 1.09
C SER A 477 -41.27 -18.75 0.05
N LEU A 478 -41.61 -19.66 -0.88
CA LEU A 478 -42.63 -19.40 -1.90
C LEU A 478 -44.00 -19.04 -1.30
N ILE A 479 -44.39 -19.71 -0.21
CA ILE A 479 -45.66 -19.45 0.47
C ILE A 479 -45.68 -18.05 1.08
N VAL A 480 -44.62 -17.67 1.80
CA VAL A 480 -44.53 -16.39 2.50
C VAL A 480 -44.41 -15.24 1.51
N ASP A 481 -43.50 -15.33 0.54
CA ASP A 481 -43.22 -14.22 -0.37
C ASP A 481 -44.33 -13.96 -1.41
N ASN A 482 -45.21 -14.94 -1.63
CA ASN A 482 -46.31 -14.85 -2.59
C ASN A 482 -47.71 -14.93 -1.94
N ASP A 483 -47.78 -14.75 -0.61
CA ASP A 483 -49.02 -14.74 0.17
C ASP A 483 -49.95 -15.95 -0.09
N ILE A 484 -49.38 -17.16 -0.22
CA ILE A 484 -50.13 -18.36 -0.60
C ILE A 484 -50.88 -18.93 0.63
N ALA A 485 -52.12 -18.51 0.82
CA ALA A 485 -52.96 -18.93 1.94
C ALA A 485 -53.71 -20.27 1.73
N ASP A 486 -53.07 -21.31 1.19
CA ASP A 486 -53.64 -22.67 1.14
C ASP A 486 -53.38 -23.40 2.47
N ARG A 487 -54.44 -23.53 3.26
CA ARG A 487 -54.37 -24.13 4.60
C ARG A 487 -53.76 -25.54 4.61
N SER A 488 -54.11 -26.39 3.65
CA SER A 488 -53.67 -27.80 3.65
C SER A 488 -52.17 -27.91 3.40
N VAL A 489 -51.67 -27.09 2.48
CA VAL A 489 -50.26 -26.98 2.12
C VAL A 489 -49.46 -26.38 3.28
N VAL A 490 -49.95 -25.28 3.86
CA VAL A 490 -49.28 -24.61 5.00
C VAL A 490 -49.17 -25.53 6.20
N GLU A 491 -50.24 -26.26 6.56
CA GLU A 491 -50.22 -27.26 7.64
C GLU A 491 -49.15 -28.35 7.36
N MET A 492 -49.06 -28.84 6.13
CA MET A 492 -48.05 -29.83 5.75
C MET A 492 -46.63 -29.28 5.88
N VAL A 493 -46.37 -28.07 5.35
CA VAL A 493 -45.06 -27.44 5.34
C VAL A 493 -44.59 -27.09 6.75
N LEU A 494 -45.46 -26.60 7.64
CA LEU A 494 -45.13 -26.33 9.04
C LEU A 494 -44.62 -27.59 9.75
N ASN A 495 -45.31 -28.73 9.58
CA ASN A 495 -44.88 -29.99 10.17
C ASN A 495 -43.54 -30.49 9.59
N ARG A 496 -43.31 -30.27 8.28
CA ARG A 496 -42.05 -30.62 7.61
C ARG A 496 -40.88 -29.74 8.06
N LEU A 497 -41.09 -28.42 8.19
CA LEU A 497 -40.09 -27.49 8.72
C LEU A 497 -39.74 -27.84 10.17
N GLN A 498 -40.75 -28.23 10.96
CA GLN A 498 -40.54 -28.72 12.31
C GLN A 498 -39.67 -29.99 12.33
N ALA A 499 -39.95 -30.96 11.45
CA ALA A 499 -39.16 -32.19 11.35
C ALA A 499 -37.73 -31.92 10.84
N ALA A 500 -37.56 -30.96 9.93
CA ALA A 500 -36.27 -30.57 9.35
C ALA A 500 -35.46 -29.60 10.24
N GLN A 501 -35.97 -29.22 11.42
CA GLN A 501 -35.34 -28.28 12.34
C GLN A 501 -34.94 -26.92 11.74
N LYS A 502 -35.65 -26.45 10.70
CA LYS A 502 -35.42 -25.14 10.07
C LYS A 502 -36.15 -24.04 10.84
N ARG A 503 -35.59 -23.67 12.01
CA ARG A 503 -36.23 -22.80 13.01
C ARG A 503 -36.67 -21.44 12.48
N GLU A 504 -35.79 -20.71 11.79
CA GLU A 504 -36.11 -19.33 11.37
C GLU A 504 -37.29 -19.29 10.42
N MET A 505 -37.23 -20.09 9.35
CA MET A 505 -38.33 -20.20 8.37
C MET A 505 -39.61 -20.75 9.00
N PHE A 506 -39.51 -21.66 9.97
CA PHE A 506 -40.67 -22.14 10.73
C PHE A 506 -41.37 -21.01 11.50
N ILE A 507 -40.60 -20.16 12.18
CA ILE A 507 -41.14 -18.99 12.89
C ILE A 507 -41.72 -17.98 11.90
N THR A 508 -41.05 -17.72 10.77
CA THR A 508 -41.55 -16.83 9.72
C THR A 508 -42.90 -17.31 9.17
N LEU A 509 -43.03 -18.61 8.88
CA LEU A 509 -44.29 -19.17 8.40
C LEU A 509 -45.40 -19.14 9.46
N LEU A 510 -45.07 -19.31 10.75
CA LEU A 510 -46.02 -19.12 11.85
C LEU A 510 -46.48 -17.67 11.99
N LEU A 511 -45.58 -16.70 11.81
CA LEU A 511 -45.92 -15.28 11.78
C LEU A 511 -46.85 -14.95 10.60
N PHE A 512 -46.58 -15.51 9.42
CA PHE A 512 -47.46 -15.41 8.27
C PHE A 512 -48.86 -15.99 8.57
N CYS A 513 -48.93 -17.18 9.20
CA CYS A 513 -50.20 -17.76 9.64
C CYS A 513 -50.97 -16.87 10.61
N ARG A 514 -50.27 -16.09 11.47
CA ARG A 514 -50.90 -15.13 12.37
C ARG A 514 -51.48 -13.93 11.61
N GLN A 515 -50.81 -13.46 10.57
CA GLN A 515 -51.26 -12.31 9.77
C GLN A 515 -52.46 -12.68 8.89
N GLU A 516 -52.44 -13.87 8.29
CA GLU A 516 -53.46 -14.33 7.34
C GLU A 516 -54.68 -15.00 8.00
N LYS A 517 -55.83 -14.32 7.97
CA LYS A 517 -57.08 -14.80 8.58
C LYS A 517 -57.52 -16.19 8.12
N LYS A 518 -57.24 -16.54 6.86
CA LYS A 518 -57.58 -17.86 6.28
C LYS A 518 -56.83 -19.01 6.97
N LEU A 519 -55.66 -18.72 7.54
CA LEU A 519 -54.77 -19.69 8.17
C LEU A 519 -55.00 -19.80 9.68
N HIS A 520 -55.78 -18.91 10.30
CA HIS A 520 -56.06 -18.94 11.76
C HIS A 520 -56.70 -20.24 12.24
N ARG A 521 -57.38 -20.96 11.35
CA ARG A 521 -58.00 -22.25 11.66
C ARG A 521 -57.05 -23.43 11.50
N ALA A 522 -55.80 -23.23 11.08
CA ALA A 522 -54.85 -24.31 10.86
C ALA A 522 -54.69 -25.19 12.11
N LYS A 523 -54.61 -26.50 11.92
CA LYS A 523 -54.57 -27.47 13.02
C LYS A 523 -53.32 -27.27 13.87
N ASN A 524 -53.47 -27.41 15.19
CA ASN A 524 -52.38 -27.45 16.16
C ASN A 524 -51.45 -26.20 16.18
N LEU A 525 -51.89 -25.05 15.64
CA LEU A 525 -51.10 -23.80 15.64
C LEU A 525 -50.55 -23.44 17.02
N ALA A 526 -51.39 -23.58 18.04
CA ALA A 526 -51.03 -23.44 19.45
C ALA A 526 -49.79 -24.26 19.84
N MET A 527 -49.80 -25.56 19.53
CA MET A 527 -48.71 -26.48 19.85
C MET A 527 -47.46 -26.17 19.03
N LEU A 528 -47.62 -25.75 17.77
CA LEU A 528 -46.50 -25.32 16.91
C LEU A 528 -45.81 -24.06 17.45
N TRP A 529 -46.58 -23.10 17.97
CA TRP A 529 -46.06 -21.92 18.66
C TRP A 529 -45.33 -22.27 19.97
N ALA A 530 -45.85 -23.22 20.76
CA ALA A 530 -45.15 -23.72 21.94
C ALA A 530 -43.80 -24.38 21.59
N ARG A 531 -43.73 -25.09 20.45
CA ARG A 531 -42.48 -25.66 19.92
C ARG A 531 -41.50 -24.59 19.44
N ALA A 532 -41.98 -23.54 18.78
CA ALA A 532 -41.14 -22.41 18.40
C ALA A 532 -40.50 -21.73 19.62
N ALA A 533 -41.26 -21.58 20.72
CA ALA A 533 -40.76 -21.03 21.97
C ALA A 533 -39.72 -21.96 22.63
N ASP A 534 -39.98 -23.27 22.65
CA ASP A 534 -39.05 -24.29 23.16
C ASP A 534 -37.71 -24.25 22.42
N TRP A 535 -37.73 -24.30 21.09
CA TRP A 535 -36.54 -24.17 20.27
C TRP A 535 -35.79 -22.85 20.47
N SER A 536 -36.52 -21.75 20.63
CA SER A 536 -35.93 -20.42 20.78
C SER A 536 -35.28 -20.20 22.12
N LEU A 537 -35.85 -20.74 23.19
CA LEU A 537 -35.26 -20.69 24.51
C LEU A 537 -34.13 -21.73 24.64
N ALA A 538 -34.27 -22.90 24.02
CA ALA A 538 -33.25 -23.94 24.03
C ALA A 538 -31.95 -23.51 23.32
N SER A 539 -32.00 -22.66 22.29
CA SER A 539 -30.77 -22.19 21.62
C SER A 539 -29.93 -21.18 22.43
N ILE A 540 -30.49 -20.59 23.49
CA ILE A 540 -29.81 -19.55 24.28
C ILE A 540 -29.12 -20.19 25.48
N GLU A 541 -27.87 -20.64 25.32
CA GLU A 541 -27.13 -21.32 26.39
C GLU A 541 -26.87 -20.43 27.61
N SER A 542 -26.51 -19.16 27.40
CA SER A 542 -26.33 -18.15 28.45
C SER A 542 -26.91 -16.80 28.03
N VAL A 543 -27.60 -16.12 28.96
CA VAL A 543 -28.26 -14.83 28.70
C VAL A 543 -27.23 -13.72 28.84
N THR A 544 -26.56 -13.39 27.74
CA THR A 544 -25.70 -12.20 27.66
C THR A 544 -26.54 -10.92 27.54
N PRO A 545 -25.98 -9.72 27.82
CA PRO A 545 -26.70 -8.46 27.63
C PRO A 545 -27.30 -8.28 26.22
N LYS A 546 -26.64 -8.84 25.19
CA LYS A 546 -27.12 -8.81 23.80
C LYS A 546 -28.33 -9.71 23.55
N LEU A 547 -28.43 -10.86 24.23
CA LEU A 547 -29.49 -11.86 24.03
C LEU A 547 -30.66 -11.74 25.02
N ARG A 548 -30.55 -10.84 26.02
CA ARG A 548 -31.57 -10.65 27.06
C ARG A 548 -32.95 -10.31 26.48
N GLY A 549 -33.02 -9.39 25.52
CA GLY A 549 -34.30 -8.98 24.94
C GLY A 549 -34.99 -10.10 24.17
N GLU A 550 -34.22 -10.92 23.45
CA GLU A 550 -34.76 -12.09 22.73
C GLU A 550 -35.25 -13.16 23.71
N PHE A 551 -34.45 -13.46 24.73
CA PHE A 551 -34.82 -14.40 25.79
C PHE A 551 -36.11 -13.97 26.50
N GLU A 552 -36.20 -12.72 26.93
CA GLU A 552 -37.39 -12.17 27.60
C GLU A 552 -38.62 -12.24 26.69
N ARG A 553 -38.49 -11.89 25.41
CA ARG A 553 -39.58 -11.97 24.44
C ARG A 553 -40.17 -13.38 24.33
N TRP A 554 -39.32 -14.39 24.15
CA TRP A 554 -39.78 -15.78 24.03
C TRP A 554 -40.26 -16.36 25.36
N PHE A 555 -39.65 -15.96 26.48
CA PHE A 555 -40.09 -16.35 27.82
C PHE A 555 -41.48 -15.78 28.15
N TYR A 556 -41.68 -14.48 27.93
CA TYR A 556 -42.98 -13.83 28.14
C TYR A 556 -44.05 -14.42 27.21
N PHE A 557 -43.69 -14.72 25.96
CA PHE A 557 -44.58 -15.43 25.06
C PHE A 557 -44.99 -16.80 25.64
N ALA A 558 -44.02 -17.61 26.10
CA ALA A 558 -44.29 -18.94 26.65
C ALA A 558 -45.21 -18.91 27.87
N ILE A 559 -45.02 -17.98 28.82
CA ILE A 559 -45.88 -17.87 30.02
C ILE A 559 -47.27 -17.28 29.70
N SER A 560 -47.41 -16.58 28.58
CA SER A 560 -48.69 -16.01 28.12
C SER A 560 -49.47 -16.92 27.18
N CYS A 561 -48.92 -18.08 26.80
CA CYS A 561 -49.51 -18.97 25.81
C CYS A 561 -50.74 -19.68 26.41
N PRO A 562 -51.94 -19.55 25.83
CA PRO A 562 -53.20 -20.01 26.44
C PRO A 562 -53.48 -21.51 26.24
N VAL A 563 -52.45 -22.35 26.09
CA VAL A 563 -52.60 -23.72 25.56
C VAL A 563 -51.66 -24.69 26.26
N GLU A 564 -52.03 -25.98 26.28
CA GLU A 564 -51.18 -27.08 26.71
C GLU A 564 -49.88 -27.14 25.89
N GLY A 565 -48.83 -26.50 26.40
CA GLY A 565 -47.48 -26.58 25.83
C GLY A 565 -46.88 -28.00 25.92
N GLY A 566 -47.55 -28.92 26.64
CA GLY A 566 -47.20 -30.33 26.74
C GLY A 566 -45.71 -30.57 27.00
N ARG A 567 -45.11 -31.49 26.24
CA ARG A 567 -43.67 -31.82 26.34
C ARG A 567 -42.75 -30.63 26.04
N ALA A 568 -43.20 -29.60 25.32
CA ALA A 568 -42.39 -28.42 25.02
C ALA A 568 -42.17 -27.55 26.28
N PHE A 569 -43.19 -27.42 27.14
CA PHE A 569 -43.04 -26.67 28.40
C PHE A 569 -42.23 -27.44 29.45
N ASP A 570 -42.32 -28.77 29.46
CA ASP A 570 -41.43 -29.61 30.27
C ASP A 570 -39.96 -29.47 29.82
N SER A 571 -39.72 -29.44 28.50
CA SER A 571 -38.40 -29.19 27.90
C SER A 571 -37.85 -27.82 28.31
N ILE A 572 -38.61 -26.74 28.12
CA ILE A 572 -38.25 -25.38 28.52
C ILE A 572 -37.93 -25.33 30.02
N ARG A 573 -38.79 -25.90 30.87
CA ARG A 573 -38.59 -25.93 32.33
C ARG A 573 -37.28 -26.63 32.70
N ASN A 574 -36.98 -27.76 32.09
CA ASN A 574 -35.77 -28.52 32.36
C ASN A 574 -34.51 -27.78 31.87
N ALA A 575 -34.57 -27.16 30.69
CA ALA A 575 -33.49 -26.33 30.16
C ALA A 575 -33.20 -25.12 31.07
N LEU A 576 -34.24 -24.42 31.55
CA LEU A 576 -34.10 -23.30 32.48
C LEU A 576 -33.54 -23.73 33.84
N ARG A 577 -33.92 -24.91 34.36
CA ARG A 577 -33.36 -25.49 35.59
C ARG A 577 -31.88 -25.84 35.43
N ALA A 578 -31.51 -26.49 34.33
CA ALA A 578 -30.12 -26.84 34.04
C ALA A 578 -29.20 -25.61 33.95
N ARG A 579 -29.77 -24.45 33.59
CA ARG A 579 -29.08 -23.16 33.48
C ARG A 579 -29.19 -22.27 34.73
N ASN A 580 -29.69 -22.79 35.85
CA ASN A 580 -29.91 -22.07 37.12
C ASN A 580 -30.92 -20.90 37.07
N TYR A 581 -31.79 -20.81 36.06
CA TYR A 581 -32.90 -19.85 36.02
C TYR A 581 -34.12 -20.40 36.78
N THR A 582 -33.97 -20.56 38.09
CA THR A 582 -34.94 -21.26 38.95
C THR A 582 -36.32 -20.60 38.95
N ILE A 583 -36.41 -19.27 39.07
CA ILE A 583 -37.69 -18.54 39.08
C ILE A 583 -38.41 -18.70 37.74
N ALA A 584 -37.70 -18.52 36.63
CA ALA A 584 -38.24 -18.66 35.28
C ALA A 584 -38.77 -20.09 35.03
N ALA A 585 -38.04 -21.11 35.49
CA ALA A 585 -38.48 -22.49 35.41
C ALA A 585 -39.75 -22.78 36.23
N HIS A 586 -39.89 -22.18 37.43
CA HIS A 586 -41.10 -22.34 38.24
C HIS A 586 -42.30 -21.65 37.58
N LEU A 587 -42.12 -20.47 36.99
CA LEU A 587 -43.19 -19.76 36.26
C LEU A 587 -43.71 -20.57 35.07
N ILE A 588 -42.81 -21.16 34.27
CA ILE A 588 -43.21 -22.09 33.18
C ILE A 588 -43.93 -23.32 33.73
N GLY A 589 -43.46 -23.86 34.87
CA GLY A 589 -44.12 -24.98 35.54
C GLY A 589 -45.54 -24.67 36.02
N VAL A 590 -45.77 -23.46 36.54
CA VAL A 590 -47.11 -23.00 36.96
C VAL A 590 -48.03 -22.87 35.76
N VAL A 591 -47.58 -22.23 34.68
CA VAL A 591 -48.38 -22.08 33.45
C VAL A 591 -48.68 -23.43 32.81
N ALA A 592 -47.73 -24.37 32.81
CA ALA A 592 -47.93 -25.72 32.32
C ALA A 592 -48.96 -26.53 33.15
N SER A 593 -49.08 -26.25 34.46
CA SER A 593 -49.97 -26.97 35.37
C SER A 593 -51.44 -26.55 35.26
N TYR A 594 -51.72 -25.30 34.87
CA TYR A 594 -53.09 -24.79 34.73
C TYR A 594 -53.83 -25.37 33.52
N ALA A 595 -53.11 -26.04 32.63
CA ALA A 595 -53.64 -26.60 31.38
C ALA A 595 -53.83 -28.13 31.42
N GLN A 596 -53.54 -28.82 32.54
CA GLN A 596 -53.74 -30.28 32.69
C GLN A 596 -55.12 -30.69 33.22
N VAL A 597 -56.11 -29.77 33.21
CA VAL A 597 -57.48 -30.02 33.70
C VAL A 597 -58.46 -30.15 32.53
#